data_AF-A0A2N5HYI2-F1
#
_entry.id   AF-A0A2N5HYI2-F1
#
_cell.length_a   1.000
_cell.length_b   1.000
_cell.length_c   1.000
_cell.angle_alpha   90.00
_cell.angle_beta   90.00
_cell.angle_gamma   90.00
#
_symmetry.space_group_name_H-M   'P 1'
#
loop_
_entity.id
_entity.type
_entity.pdbx_description
1 polymer ?
#
loop_
_entity_poly.entity_id
_entity_poly.type
_entity_poly.pdbx_seq_one_letter_code
_entity_poly.pdbx_strand_id
1 'polypeptide(L)'
;MESKVKMLNATKYVGGTVFSLGIAIFLYGFFVSDYSAVTGIGIGTVVGAVFIFVMGSFFVVTEEILEKRYNSMLNVRKLTEIE
;
A
#
# COMPACT_ATOMS: atom_id res chain seq x y z
N MET A 1 21.67 -5.87 8.18
CA MET A 1 20.37 -6.51 7.83
C MET A 1 19.17 -5.90 8.57
N GLU A 2 19.32 -4.87 9.42
CA GLU A 2 18.19 -4.32 10.19
C GLU A 2 17.42 -3.17 9.52
N SER A 3 18.04 -2.36 8.64
CA SER A 3 17.37 -1.16 8.10
C SER A 3 16.27 -1.48 7.07
N LYS A 4 16.43 -2.55 6.28
CA LYS A 4 15.45 -2.97 5.26
C LYS A 4 14.16 -3.51 5.87
N VAL A 5 14.25 -4.32 6.92
CA VAL A 5 13.10 -4.82 7.70
C VAL A 5 12.33 -3.66 8.36
N LYS A 6 13.05 -2.63 8.82
CA LYS A 6 12.48 -1.41 9.39
C LYS A 6 11.71 -0.59 8.35
N MET A 7 12.25 -0.47 7.15
CA MET A 7 11.62 0.26 6.04
C MET A 7 10.36 -0.47 5.55
N LEU A 8 10.40 -1.79 5.42
CA LEU A 8 9.26 -2.60 5.00
C LEU A 8 8.08 -2.49 5.99
N ASN A 9 8.36 -2.57 7.29
CA ASN A 9 7.31 -2.42 8.31
C ASN A 9 6.78 -0.98 8.39
N ALA A 10 7.63 0.02 8.17
CA ALA A 10 7.21 1.41 8.10
C ALA A 10 6.27 1.65 6.90
N THR A 11 6.61 1.14 5.71
CA THR A 11 5.76 1.25 4.53
C THR A 11 4.43 0.52 4.72
N LYS A 12 4.42 -0.64 5.41
CA LYS A 12 3.18 -1.36 5.72
C LYS A 12 2.26 -0.58 6.65
N TYR A 13 2.83 0.09 7.66
CA TYR A 13 2.07 0.90 8.61
C TYR A 13 1.57 2.22 7.97
N VAL A 14 2.43 2.89 7.22
CA VAL A 14 2.10 4.13 6.50
C VAL A 14 1.05 3.84 5.42
N GLY A 15 1.19 2.76 4.65
CA GLY A 15 0.20 2.35 3.65
C GLY A 15 -1.17 2.05 4.26
N GLY A 16 -1.20 1.35 5.40
CA GLY A 16 -2.45 1.08 6.14
C GLY A 16 -3.12 2.36 6.65
N THR A 17 -2.36 3.25 7.30
CA THR A 17 -2.91 4.52 7.83
C THR A 17 -3.43 5.44 6.73
N VAL A 18 -2.68 5.60 5.62
CA VAL A 18 -3.10 6.40 4.47
C VAL A 18 -4.36 5.82 3.82
N PHE A 19 -4.50 4.49 3.77
CA PHE A 19 -5.72 3.85 3.27
C PHE A 19 -6.94 4.16 4.13
N SER A 20 -6.80 4.00 5.45
CA SER A 20 -7.89 4.26 6.40
C SER A 20 -8.32 5.72 6.35
N LEU A 21 -7.35 6.64 6.25
CA LEU A 21 -7.63 8.08 6.11
C LEU A 21 -8.35 8.39 4.79
N GLY A 22 -7.94 7.76 3.68
CA GLY A 22 -8.59 7.91 2.37
C GLY A 22 -10.04 7.46 2.36
N ILE A 23 -10.36 6.34 3.00
CA ILE A 23 -11.75 5.86 3.16
C ILE A 23 -12.58 6.85 3.99
N ALA A 24 -12.03 7.39 5.08
CA ALA A 24 -12.73 8.34 5.94
C ALA A 24 -13.06 9.65 5.20
N ILE A 25 -12.10 10.19 4.45
CA ILE A 25 -12.30 11.41 3.65
C ILE A 25 -13.29 11.16 2.51
N PHE A 26 -13.27 9.98 1.88
CA PHE A 26 -14.24 9.63 0.85
C PHE A 26 -15.67 9.60 1.40
N LEU A 27 -15.89 8.93 2.53
CA LEU A 27 -17.20 8.90 3.18
C LEU A 27 -17.67 10.31 3.53
N TYR A 28 -16.79 11.16 4.05
CA TYR A 28 -17.13 12.55 4.35
C TYR A 28 -17.53 13.35 3.09
N GLY A 29 -16.76 13.23 2.00
CA GLY A 29 -17.05 13.93 0.75
C GLY A 29 -18.34 13.48 0.06
N PHE A 30 -18.70 12.19 0.18
CA PHE A 30 -19.93 11.63 -0.39
C PHE A 30 -21.20 12.14 0.32
N PHE A 31 -21.18 12.26 1.65
CA PHE A 31 -22.36 12.68 2.42
C PHE A 31 -22.61 14.20 2.44
N VAL A 32 -21.61 15.03 2.11
CA VAL A 32 -21.70 16.50 2.20
C VAL A 32 -22.07 17.18 0.88
N SER A 33 -22.02 16.49 -0.26
CA SER A 33 -22.13 17.13 -1.58
C SER A 33 -23.57 17.20 -2.12
N ASP A 34 -24.22 18.36 -1.96
CA ASP A 34 -25.56 18.70 -2.51
C ASP A 34 -25.52 19.28 -3.95
N TYR A 35 -24.33 19.62 -4.48
CA TYR A 35 -24.17 20.25 -5.79
C TYR A 35 -23.85 19.24 -6.89
N SER A 36 -24.82 18.99 -7.79
CA SER A 36 -24.78 18.00 -8.89
C SER A 36 -23.49 18.00 -9.75
N ALA A 37 -22.91 19.18 -10.04
CA ALA A 37 -21.64 19.27 -10.80
C ALA A 37 -20.40 18.90 -9.96
N VAL A 38 -20.44 19.23 -8.66
CA VAL A 38 -19.37 18.92 -7.71
C VAL A 38 -19.37 17.44 -7.37
N THR A 39 -20.54 16.79 -7.38
CA THR A 39 -20.69 15.34 -7.20
C THR A 39 -19.95 14.56 -8.29
N GLY A 40 -20.01 14.99 -9.55
CA GLY A 40 -19.28 14.33 -10.65
C GLY A 40 -17.76 14.41 -10.50
N ILE A 41 -17.26 15.58 -10.09
CA ILE A 41 -15.83 15.77 -9.78
C ILE A 41 -15.45 14.91 -8.58
N GLY A 42 -16.28 14.90 -7.53
CA GLY A 42 -16.08 14.07 -6.35
C GLY A 42 -15.97 12.59 -6.68
N ILE A 43 -16.87 12.05 -7.51
CA ILE A 43 -16.81 10.66 -7.96
C ILE A 43 -15.51 10.40 -8.73
N GLY A 44 -15.13 11.28 -9.66
CA GLY A 44 -13.89 11.15 -10.42
C GLY A 44 -12.64 11.16 -9.53
N THR A 45 -12.58 12.08 -8.56
CA THR A 45 -11.48 12.18 -7.61
C THR A 45 -11.39 10.95 -6.71
N VAL A 46 -12.53 10.41 -6.27
CA VAL A 46 -12.56 9.20 -5.44
C VAL A 46 -12.12 8.00 -6.24
N VAL A 47 -12.69 7.78 -7.42
CA VAL A 47 -12.35 6.64 -8.26
C VAL A 47 -10.87 6.69 -8.63
N GLY A 48 -10.34 7.87 -8.95
CA GLY A 48 -8.91 8.08 -9.19
C GLY A 48 -8.04 7.82 -7.95
N ALA A 49 -8.45 8.31 -6.78
CA ALA A 49 -7.73 8.10 -5.52
C ALA A 49 -7.67 6.60 -5.15
N VAL A 50 -8.77 5.87 -5.31
CA VAL A 50 -8.82 4.42 -5.10
C VAL A 50 -7.91 3.71 -6.10
N PHE A 51 -7.89 4.12 -7.38
CA PHE A 51 -7.05 3.50 -8.40
C PHE A 51 -5.55 3.67 -8.11
N ILE A 52 -5.13 4.90 -7.77
CA ILE A 52 -3.75 5.19 -7.37
C ILE A 52 -3.38 4.42 -6.10
N PHE A 53 -4.30 4.33 -5.14
CA PHE A 53 -4.10 3.60 -3.91
C PHE A 53 -3.88 2.09 -4.15
N VAL A 54 -4.75 1.45 -4.95
CA VAL A 54 -4.62 0.02 -5.27
C VAL A 54 -3.30 -0.25 -6.00
N MET A 55 -2.92 0.60 -6.96
CA MET A 55 -1.62 0.49 -7.64
C MET A 55 -0.44 0.62 -6.68
N GLY A 56 -0.48 1.60 -5.76
CA GLY A 56 0.57 1.76 -4.74
C GLY A 56 0.66 0.57 -3.79
N SER A 57 -0.50 0.05 -3.35
CA SER A 57 -0.57 -1.11 -2.45
C SER A 57 -0.02 -2.39 -3.11
N PHE A 58 -0.34 -2.64 -4.38
CA PHE A 58 0.21 -3.76 -5.13
C PHE A 58 1.74 -3.71 -5.23
N PHE A 59 2.31 -2.51 -5.41
CA PHE A 59 3.75 -2.33 -5.48
C PHE A 59 4.42 -2.69 -4.14
N VAL A 60 3.88 -2.20 -3.02
CA VAL A 60 4.37 -2.51 -1.66
C VAL A 60 4.31 -4.01 -1.37
N VAL A 61 3.20 -4.66 -1.71
CA VAL A 61 3.04 -6.11 -1.52
C VAL A 61 4.06 -6.89 -2.37
N THR A 62 4.30 -6.43 -3.61
CA THR A 62 5.28 -7.07 -4.50
C THR A 62 6.70 -6.94 -3.94
N GLU A 63 7.07 -5.77 -3.41
CA GLU A 63 8.35 -5.59 -2.73
C GLU A 63 8.50 -6.50 -1.50
N GLU A 64 7.45 -6.65 -0.68
CA GLU A 64 7.44 -7.57 0.48
C GLU A 64 7.66 -9.03 0.04
N ILE A 65 6.97 -9.48 -1.01
CA ILE A 65 7.08 -10.85 -1.52
C ILE A 65 8.47 -11.10 -2.14
N LEU A 66 8.98 -10.14 -2.91
CA LEU A 66 10.30 -10.23 -3.54
C LEU A 66 11.41 -10.28 -2.49
N GLU A 67 11.34 -9.45 -1.46
CA GLU A 67 12.29 -9.46 -0.35
C GLU A 67 12.25 -10.79 0.43
N LYS A 68 11.05 -11.31 0.70
CA LYS A 68 10.90 -12.64 1.31
C LYS A 68 11.52 -13.75 0.46
N ARG A 69 11.29 -13.74 -0.86
CA ARG A 69 11.89 -14.70 -1.80
C ARG A 69 13.42 -14.64 -1.79
N TYR A 70 13.99 -13.44 -1.83
CA TYR A 70 15.44 -13.23 -1.80
C TYR A 70 16.06 -13.76 -0.50
N ASN A 71 15.47 -13.41 0.65
CA ASN A 71 15.96 -13.86 1.95
C ASN A 71 15.85 -15.39 2.12
N SER A 72 14.77 -16.01 1.62
CA SER A 72 14.64 -17.47 1.62
C SER A 72 15.73 -18.15 0.80
N MET A 73 16.08 -17.63 -0.38
CA MET A 73 17.16 -18.20 -1.21
C MET A 73 18.54 -18.07 -0.54
N LEU A 74 18.83 -16.94 0.10
CA LEU A 74 20.07 -16.78 0.87
C LEU A 74 20.18 -17.76 2.02
N ASN A 75 19.07 -18.05 2.69
CA ASN A 75 19.05 -19.02 3.79
C ASN A 75 19.29 -20.44 3.29
N VAL A 76 18.73 -20.82 2.14
CA VAL A 76 18.99 -22.12 1.50
C VAL A 76 20.47 -22.25 1.10
N ARG A 77 21.07 -21.20 0.51
CA ARG A 77 22.48 -21.22 0.10
C ARG A 77 23.44 -21.39 1.29
N LYS A 78 23.14 -20.75 2.41
CA LYS A 78 23.90 -20.93 3.66
C LYS A 78 23.84 -22.36 4.18
N LEU A 79 22.70 -23.04 4.04
CA LEU A 79 22.57 -24.43 4.49
C LEU A 79 23.41 -25.40 3.64
N THR A 80 23.55 -25.14 2.33
CA THR A 80 24.39 -25.94 1.42
C THR A 80 25.90 -25.69 1.54
N GLU A 81 26.33 -24.59 2.17
CA GLU A 81 27.76 -24.32 2.42
C GLU A 81 28.24 -24.85 3.78
N ILE A 82 27.33 -25.40 4.60
CA ILE A 82 27.62 -25.95 5.94
C ILE A 82 27.66 -27.49 5.93
N GLU A 83 27.18 -28.12 4.85
CA GLU A 83 27.28 -29.58 4.59
C GLU A 83 28.49 -29.90 3.71
#